data_AF-A0A9J6DA04-F1
#
_entry.id   AF-A0A9J6DA04-F1
#
_cell.length_a   1.000
_cell.length_b   1.000
_cell.length_c   1.000
_cell.angle_alpha   90.00
_cell.angle_beta   90.00
_cell.angle_gamma   90.00
#
_symmetry.space_group_name_H-M   'P 1'
#
loop_
_entity.id
_entity.type
_entity.pdbx_description
1 polymer ?
#
loop_
_entity_poly.entity_id
_entity_poly.type
_entity_poly.pdbx_seq_one_letter_code
_entity_poly.pdbx_strand_id
1 'polypeptide(L)'
;MGAHFFLLRSGVSDVLETFVQVCADHFDASCIEKTTSYTDPRTGRGVEVALPVTRLRPGSVPTVFPGCPSYLSVRDQSTRETPDAKRSRQEACQLARAVEESLASYEAEQERDRFSSLEELRARLQGVSVSPK
;
A
#
# COMPACT_ATOMS: atom_id res chain seq x y z
N MET A 1 11.03 -22.04 22.17
CA MET A 1 11.24 -20.98 21.16
C MET A 1 12.52 -21.31 20.44
N GLY A 2 12.45 -21.83 19.21
CA GLY A 2 13.63 -22.20 18.44
C GLY A 2 14.24 -20.95 17.81
N ALA A 3 15.52 -20.70 18.04
CA ALA A 3 16.24 -19.67 17.31
C ALA A 3 16.30 -20.10 15.83
N HIS A 4 15.64 -19.34 14.96
CA HIS A 4 15.75 -19.54 13.52
C HIS A 4 17.03 -18.86 13.05
N PHE A 5 17.85 -19.60 12.32
CA PHE A 5 19.13 -19.11 11.83
C PHE A 5 19.17 -19.21 10.31
N PHE A 6 19.80 -18.23 9.69
CA PHE A 6 19.98 -18.15 8.25
C PHE A 6 21.47 -18.13 7.89
N LEU A 7 21.82 -18.78 6.78
CA LEU A 7 23.18 -18.76 6.26
C LEU A 7 23.34 -17.56 5.32
N LEU A 8 24.28 -16.68 5.65
CA LEU A 8 24.71 -15.59 4.79
C LEU A 8 26.06 -15.91 4.18
N ARG A 9 26.22 -15.52 2.92
CA ARG A 9 27.50 -15.63 2.21
C ARG A 9 28.40 -14.48 2.64
N SER A 10 29.55 -14.79 3.23
CA SER A 10 30.57 -13.79 3.55
C SER A 10 31.45 -13.57 2.32
N GLY A 11 31.43 -12.37 1.76
CA GLY A 11 32.27 -11.98 0.63
C GLY A 11 33.63 -11.50 1.12
N VAL A 12 34.55 -12.43 1.41
CA VAL A 12 35.95 -12.11 1.66
C VAL A 12 36.82 -13.00 0.78
N SER A 13 37.17 -12.46 -0.40
CA SER A 13 38.19 -12.95 -1.33
C SER A 13 37.87 -14.22 -2.15
N ASP A 14 38.25 -14.18 -3.43
CA ASP A 14 37.89 -15.04 -4.58
C ASP A 14 38.16 -16.57 -4.49
N VAL A 15 38.36 -17.18 -3.32
CA VAL A 15 38.81 -18.58 -3.27
C VAL A 15 38.09 -19.48 -2.25
N LEU A 16 37.33 -18.97 -1.28
CA LEU A 16 36.59 -19.82 -0.33
C LEU A 16 35.21 -19.25 0.00
N GLU A 17 34.14 -19.96 -0.40
CA GLU A 17 32.78 -19.62 0.01
C GLU A 17 32.57 -19.98 1.48
N THR A 18 32.76 -19.00 2.36
CA THR A 18 32.44 -19.15 3.78
C THR A 18 30.99 -18.73 4.05
N PHE A 19 30.23 -19.61 4.70
CA PHE A 19 28.88 -19.34 5.15
C PHE A 19 28.89 -19.02 6.64
N VAL A 20 28.29 -17.90 7.02
CA VAL A 20 28.12 -17.50 8.41
C VAL A 20 26.66 -17.65 8.79
N GLN A 21 26.40 -18.23 9.96
CA GLN A 21 25.07 -18.41 10.49
C GLN A 21 24.65 -17.18 11.30
N VAL A 22 23.52 -16.58 10.95
CA VAL A 22 22.98 -15.36 11.58
C VAL A 22 21.58 -15.61 12.11
N CYS A 23 21.28 -15.13 13.31
CA CYS A 23 19.94 -15.24 13.91
C CYS A 23 18.90 -14.43 13.11
N ALA A 24 17.66 -14.92 13.04
CA ALA A 24 16.52 -14.23 12.44
C ALA A 24 16.29 -12.83 13.03
N ASP A 25 16.65 -12.60 14.29
CA ASP A 25 16.50 -11.31 14.98
C ASP A 25 17.32 -10.17 14.35
N HIS A 26 18.30 -10.50 13.52
CA HIS A 26 19.10 -9.51 12.78
C HIS A 26 18.40 -9.00 11.50
N PHE A 27 17.28 -9.62 11.11
CA PHE A 27 16.50 -9.27 9.94
C PHE A 27 15.17 -8.63 10.33
N ASP A 28 14.65 -7.79 9.44
CA ASP A 28 13.27 -7.31 9.57
C ASP A 28 12.28 -8.47 9.34
N ALA A 29 11.15 -8.46 10.05
CA ALA A 29 10.11 -9.46 9.90
C ALA A 29 9.56 -9.53 8.46
N SER A 30 9.57 -8.41 7.72
CA SER A 30 9.18 -8.33 6.31
C SER A 30 10.13 -9.07 5.35
N CYS A 31 11.37 -9.32 5.77
CA CYS A 31 12.34 -10.10 5.02
C CYS A 31 12.18 -11.61 5.21
N ILE A 32 11.37 -12.06 6.17
CA ILE A 32 11.21 -13.47 6.53
C ILE A 32 9.88 -13.98 5.97
N GLU A 33 9.95 -14.87 4.99
CA GLU A 33 8.81 -15.58 4.42
C GLU A 33 8.40 -16.74 5.34
N LYS A 34 7.18 -16.64 5.87
CA LYS A 34 6.53 -17.65 6.70
C LYS A 34 5.39 -18.35 5.99
N THR A 35 4.86 -17.76 4.93
CA THR A 35 3.70 -18.25 4.19
C THR A 35 3.98 -18.25 2.69
N THR A 36 3.26 -19.12 1.98
CA THR A 36 3.24 -19.19 0.52
C THR A 36 1.80 -19.08 0.05
N SER A 37 1.56 -18.26 -0.97
CA SER A 37 0.25 -18.06 -1.58
C SER A 37 0.17 -18.76 -2.93
N TYR A 38 -0.95 -19.46 -3.18
CA TYR A 38 -1.29 -20.04 -4.47
C TYR A 38 -2.70 -19.62 -4.86
N THR A 39 -2.89 -19.12 -6.07
CA THR A 39 -4.22 -18.77 -6.58
C THR A 39 -4.72 -19.88 -7.49
N ASP A 40 -5.87 -20.47 -7.17
CA ASP A 40 -6.50 -21.47 -8.02
C ASP A 40 -7.02 -20.79 -9.31
N PRO A 41 -6.50 -21.16 -10.50
CA PRO A 41 -6.88 -20.51 -11.76
C PRO A 41 -8.35 -20.75 -12.14
N ARG A 42 -9.01 -21.78 -11.60
CA ARG A 42 -10.38 -22.12 -11.94
C ARG A 42 -11.41 -21.37 -11.09
N THR A 43 -11.10 -21.11 -9.83
CA THR A 43 -12.02 -20.48 -8.87
C THR A 43 -11.64 -19.05 -8.51
N GLY A 44 -10.43 -18.61 -8.89
CA GLY A 44 -9.89 -17.29 -8.54
C GLY A 44 -9.58 -17.12 -7.05
N ARG A 45 -9.69 -18.18 -6.24
CA ARG A 45 -9.44 -18.11 -4.80
C ARG A 45 -7.95 -18.22 -4.50
N GLY A 46 -7.44 -17.27 -3.72
CA GLY A 46 -6.11 -17.33 -3.13
C GLY A 46 -6.13 -18.24 -1.90
N VAL A 47 -5.21 -19.20 -1.86
CA VAL A 47 -4.93 -20.06 -0.71
C VAL A 47 -3.57 -19.68 -0.17
N GLU A 48 -3.51 -19.33 1.11
CA GLU A 48 -2.27 -19.05 1.82
C GLU A 48 -1.98 -20.17 2.83
N VAL A 49 -0.77 -20.72 2.78
CA VAL A 49 -0.34 -21.84 3.63
C VAL A 49 0.98 -21.48 4.32
N ALA A 50 1.11 -21.86 5.59
CA ALA A 50 2.36 -21.71 6.34
C ALA A 50 3.46 -22.63 5.79
N LEU A 51 4.67 -22.09 5.62
CA LEU A 51 5.83 -22.86 5.23
C LEU A 51 6.34 -23.70 6.42
N PRO A 52 6.75 -24.96 6.19
CA PRO A 52 7.33 -25.80 7.23
C PRO A 52 8.68 -25.28 7.74
N VAL A 53 9.40 -24.55 6.87
CA VAL A 53 10.68 -23.90 7.18
C VAL A 53 10.60 -22.46 6.72
N THR A 54 10.86 -21.53 7.63
CA THR A 54 10.93 -20.10 7.31
C THR A 54 12.10 -19.83 6.38
N ARG A 55 11.90 -18.94 5.42
CA ARG A 55 12.92 -18.60 4.42
C ARG A 55 13.16 -17.09 4.44
N LEU A 56 14.37 -16.68 4.09
CA LEU A 56 14.65 -15.29 3.81
C LEU A 56 14.30 -14.96 2.37
N ARG A 57 13.76 -13.75 2.16
CA ARG A 57 13.58 -13.19 0.82
C ARG A 57 14.93 -13.08 0.11
N PRO A 58 15.01 -13.39 -1.19
CA PRO A 58 16.22 -13.16 -1.97
C PRO A 58 16.70 -11.71 -1.85
N GLY A 59 18.00 -11.51 -1.58
CA GLY A 59 18.60 -10.19 -1.43
C GLY A 59 18.37 -9.50 -0.08
N SER A 60 17.72 -10.17 0.88
CA SER A 60 17.62 -9.64 2.25
C SER A 60 19.00 -9.59 2.92
N VAL A 61 19.24 -8.49 3.63
CA VAL A 61 20.48 -8.25 4.38
C VAL A 61 20.14 -8.00 5.86
N PRO A 62 21.02 -8.38 6.80
CA PRO A 62 20.83 -8.02 8.19
C PRO A 62 20.87 -6.50 8.37
N THR A 63 19.89 -5.97 9.08
CA THR A 63 19.78 -4.53 9.36
C THR A 63 19.87 -4.20 10.83
N VAL A 64 19.72 -5.21 11.71
CA VAL A 64 19.76 -5.04 13.17
C VAL A 64 21.05 -5.62 13.72
N PHE A 65 21.95 -4.75 14.22
CA PHE A 65 23.22 -5.15 14.81
C PHE A 65 23.26 -4.73 16.30
N PRO A 66 23.10 -5.68 17.24
CA PRO A 66 23.13 -5.36 18.66
C PRO A 66 24.52 -4.80 19.04
N GLY A 67 24.53 -3.67 19.75
CA GLY A 67 25.76 -2.95 20.11
C GLY A 67 26.22 -1.90 19.10
N CYS A 68 25.59 -1.80 17.93
CA CYS A 68 25.81 -0.70 17.00
C CYS A 68 24.85 0.47 17.26
N PRO A 69 25.27 1.71 17.04
CA PRO A 69 24.38 2.87 17.09
C PRO A 69 23.16 2.70 16.18
N SER A 70 22.00 3.21 16.62
CA SER A 70 20.72 3.07 15.91
C SER A 70 20.72 3.67 14.50
N TYR A 71 21.56 4.69 14.24
CA TYR A 71 21.71 5.27 12.90
C TYR A 71 22.40 4.33 11.89
N LEU A 72 23.11 3.29 12.37
CA LEU A 72 23.69 2.23 11.54
C LEU A 72 22.80 0.98 11.48
N SER A 73 21.97 0.77 12.50
CA SER A 73 20.98 -0.32 12.56
C SER A 73 19.64 0.18 12.03
N VAL A 74 19.59 0.46 10.74
CA VAL A 74 18.44 1.13 10.12
C VAL A 74 17.24 0.18 10.06
N ARG A 75 16.28 0.36 10.99
CA ARG A 75 14.94 -0.26 10.93
C ARG A 75 14.02 0.49 9.99
N ASP A 76 14.06 1.81 10.05
CA ASP A 76 13.31 2.71 9.19
C ASP A 76 14.28 3.40 8.25
N GLN A 77 14.43 2.84 7.05
CA GLN A 77 14.90 3.67 5.97
C GLN A 77 13.78 4.67 5.73
N SER A 78 13.94 5.89 6.26
CA SER A 78 13.29 7.07 5.70
C SER A 78 13.81 7.20 4.27
N THR A 79 13.28 6.35 3.38
CA THR A 79 13.52 6.44 1.96
C THR A 79 12.84 7.73 1.55
N ARG A 80 13.67 8.70 1.15
CA ARG A 80 13.19 9.86 0.44
C ARG A 80 12.25 9.35 -0.64
N GLU A 81 10.97 9.74 -0.56
CA GLU A 81 9.98 9.30 -1.53
C GLU A 81 10.52 9.56 -2.94
N THR A 82 10.37 8.56 -3.81
CA THR A 82 10.72 8.75 -5.21
C THR A 82 9.85 9.87 -5.78
N PRO A 83 10.34 10.62 -6.77
CA PRO A 83 9.55 11.66 -7.43
C PRO A 83 8.19 11.16 -7.92
N ASP A 84 8.14 9.91 -8.40
CA ASP A 84 6.91 9.27 -8.88
C ASP A 84 5.93 8.94 -7.74
N ALA A 85 6.42 8.40 -6.61
CA ALA A 85 5.57 8.15 -5.45
C ALA A 85 4.97 9.45 -4.90
N LYS A 86 5.76 10.53 -4.85
CA LYS A 86 5.28 11.85 -4.45
C LYS A 86 4.20 12.38 -5.40
N ARG A 87 4.41 12.23 -6.71
CA ARG A 87 3.44 12.66 -7.74
C ARG A 87 2.14 11.87 -7.66
N SER A 88 2.24 10.54 -7.57
CA SER A 88 1.09 9.65 -7.44
C SER A 88 0.24 10.00 -6.22
N ARG A 89 0.87 10.29 -5.07
CA ARG A 89 0.13 10.76 -3.89
C ARG A 89 -0.60 12.08 -4.15
N GLN A 90 0.05 13.04 -4.80
CA GLN A 90 -0.58 14.33 -5.11
C GLN A 90 -1.78 14.16 -6.05
N GLU A 91 -1.66 13.35 -7.09
CA GLU A 91 -2.74 13.02 -8.02
C GLU A 91 -3.91 12.34 -7.28
N ALA A 92 -3.61 11.35 -6.43
CA ALA A 92 -4.63 10.67 -5.62
C ALA A 92 -5.37 11.63 -4.67
N CYS A 93 -4.65 12.54 -4.02
CA CYS A 93 -5.26 13.56 -3.17
C CYS A 93 -6.18 14.51 -3.96
N GLN A 94 -5.75 14.93 -5.16
CA GLN A 94 -6.57 15.80 -6.01
C GLN A 94 -7.83 15.09 -6.51
N LEU A 95 -7.71 13.83 -6.93
CA LEU A 95 -8.85 13.02 -7.34
C LEU A 95 -9.85 12.81 -6.20
N ALA A 96 -9.37 12.48 -5.00
CA ALA A 96 -10.22 12.30 -3.83
C ALA A 96 -11.02 13.58 -3.52
N ARG A 97 -10.35 14.73 -3.56
CA ARG A 97 -11.00 16.03 -3.35
C ARG A 97 -12.04 16.34 -4.42
N ALA A 98 -11.73 16.10 -5.70
CA ALA A 98 -12.68 16.33 -6.78
C ALA A 98 -13.92 15.45 -6.66
N VAL A 99 -13.77 14.20 -6.21
CA VAL A 99 -14.90 13.30 -5.95
C VAL A 99 -15.76 13.83 -4.81
N GLU A 100 -15.16 14.27 -3.71
CA GLU A 100 -15.87 14.84 -2.56
C GLU A 100 -16.65 16.11 -2.95
N GLU A 101 -16.01 17.04 -3.67
CA GLU A 101 -16.64 18.27 -4.16
C GLU A 101 -17.77 17.98 -5.15
N SER A 102 -17.62 16.96 -6.01
CA SER A 102 -18.64 16.52 -6.94
C SER A 102 -19.87 15.96 -6.22
N LEU A 103 -19.66 15.10 -5.21
CA LEU A 103 -20.76 14.55 -4.40
C LEU A 103 -21.52 15.65 -3.66
N ALA A 104 -20.80 16.58 -3.02
CA ALA A 104 -21.42 17.71 -2.34
C ALA A 104 -22.23 18.61 -3.30
N SER A 105 -21.69 18.87 -4.49
CA SER A 105 -22.38 19.66 -5.52
C SER A 105 -23.63 18.94 -6.02
N TYR A 106 -23.55 17.63 -6.24
CA TYR A 106 -24.67 16.81 -6.68
C TYR A 106 -25.80 16.76 -5.65
N GLU A 107 -25.48 16.65 -4.36
CA GLU A 107 -26.48 16.71 -3.28
C GLU A 107 -27.16 18.08 -3.23
N ALA A 108 -26.40 19.17 -3.36
CA ALA A 108 -26.94 20.53 -3.38
C ALA A 108 -27.83 20.77 -4.62
N GLU A 109 -27.48 20.23 -5.77
CA GLU A 109 -28.29 20.25 -6.98
C GLU A 109 -29.59 19.47 -6.80
N GLN A 110 -29.51 18.25 -6.27
CA GLN A 110 -30.70 17.45 -6.00
C GLN A 110 -31.66 18.15 -5.07
N GLU A 111 -31.19 18.76 -3.98
CA GLU A 111 -32.07 19.47 -3.06
C GLU A 111 -32.65 20.75 -3.68
N ARG A 112 -31.88 21.45 -4.53
CA ARG A 112 -32.38 22.62 -5.26
C ARG A 112 -33.49 22.25 -6.25
N ASP A 113 -33.31 21.14 -6.95
CA ASP A 113 -34.20 20.68 -8.03
C ASP A 113 -35.35 19.81 -7.48
N ARG A 114 -35.30 19.45 -6.20
CA ARG A 114 -36.37 18.75 -5.49
C ARG A 114 -37.61 19.63 -5.41
N PHE A 115 -38.76 19.02 -5.67
CA PHE A 115 -40.08 19.61 -5.46
C PHE A 115 -40.97 18.60 -4.75
N SER A 116 -41.89 19.10 -3.93
CA SER A 116 -42.78 18.27 -3.11
C SER A 116 -44.21 18.22 -3.65
N SER A 117 -44.57 19.08 -4.61
CA SER A 117 -45.91 19.11 -5.21
C SER A 117 -45.88 19.53 -6.68
N LEU A 118 -46.98 19.20 -7.38
CA LEU A 118 -47.17 19.58 -8.78
C LEU A 118 -47.37 21.10 -8.95
N GLU A 119 -47.91 21.78 -7.93
CA GLU A 119 -48.07 23.24 -7.92
C GLU A 119 -46.71 23.96 -7.83
N GLU A 120 -45.80 23.44 -7.00
CA GLU A 120 -44.43 23.97 -6.88
C GLU A 120 -43.67 23.88 -8.21
N LEU A 121 -43.80 22.74 -8.90
CA LEU A 121 -43.24 22.56 -10.24
C LEU A 121 -43.81 23.57 -11.24
N ARG A 122 -45.14 23.76 -11.26
CA ARG A 122 -45.80 24.72 -12.17
C ARG A 122 -45.33 26.16 -11.91
N ALA A 123 -45.18 26.56 -10.65
CA ALA A 123 -44.73 27.91 -10.29
C ALA A 123 -43.30 28.19 -10.81
N ARG A 124 -42.39 27.21 -10.71
CA ARG A 124 -41.02 27.36 -11.24
C ARG A 124 -40.98 27.43 -12.76
N LEU A 125 -41.78 26.64 -13.46
CA LEU A 125 -41.86 26.66 -14.92
C LEU A 125 -42.41 27.98 -15.47
N GLN A 126 -43.34 28.63 -14.76
CA GLN A 126 -43.89 29.93 -15.16
C GLN A 126 -42.87 31.07 -15.11
N GLY A 127 -41.82 30.94 -14.30
CA GLY A 127 -40.69 31.89 -14.26
C GLY A 127 -39.63 31.67 -15.35
N VAL A 128 -39.67 30.55 -16.07
CA VAL A 128 -38.73 30.24 -17.16
C VAL A 128 -39.37 30.64 -18.48
N SER A 129 -39.31 31.92 -18.83
CA SER A 129 -39.62 32.36 -20.18
C SER A 129 -38.53 31.87 -21.12
N VAL A 130 -38.75 30.75 -21.81
CA VAL A 130 -37.86 30.27 -22.87
C VAL A 130 -38.02 31.21 -24.06
N SER A 131 -36.99 32.02 -24.32
CA SER A 131 -36.93 32.82 -25.56
C SER A 131 -36.80 31.88 -26.75
N PRO A 132 -37.71 31.91 -27.74
CA PRO A 132 -37.53 31.15 -28.97
C PRO A 132 -36.35 31.74 -29.75
N LYS A 133 -35.44 30.87 -30.20
CA LYS A 133 -34.44 31.20 -31.23
C LYS A 133 -35.08 31.19 -32.61
#